data_AF-A0A6D1AFG4-F1
#
_entry.id   AF-A0A6D1AFG4-F1
#
_cell.length_a   1.000
_cell.length_b   1.000
_cell.length_c   1.000
_cell.angle_alpha   90.00
_cell.angle_beta   90.00
_cell.angle_gamma   90.00
#
_symmetry.space_group_name_H-M   'P 1'
#
loop_
_entity.id
_entity.type
_entity.pdbx_description
1 polymer ?
#
loop_
_entity_poly.entity_id
_entity_poly.type
_entity_poly.pdbx_seq_one_letter_code
_entity_poly.pdbx_strand_id
1 'polypeptide(L)'
;KQLQIIIKPHPWEIGKNKLDLYHEAAKKHQACRVIKKELELYDLLPYVDAAVTQTSTVGLEAMLFQKPVLIGKSSGNRSYPYYESLG
;
A
#
# COMPACT_ATOMS: atom_id res chain seq x y z
N LYS A 1 20.14 2.43 -12.12
CA LYS A 1 18.68 2.61 -11.88
C LYS A 1 18.50 3.10 -10.46
N GLN A 2 17.72 4.17 -10.25
CA GLN A 2 17.45 4.71 -8.91
C GLN A 2 16.11 4.14 -8.42
N LEU A 3 16.09 3.55 -7.22
CA LEU A 3 14.86 3.04 -6.60
C LEU A 3 14.07 4.20 -6.00
N GLN A 4 12.76 4.23 -6.22
CA GLN A 4 11.83 5.14 -5.56
C GLN A 4 10.75 4.35 -4.85
N ILE A 5 10.42 4.73 -3.63
CA ILE A 5 9.37 4.13 -2.81
C ILE A 5 8.25 5.16 -2.67
N ILE A 6 7.06 4.77 -3.12
CA ILE A 6 5.86 5.60 -3.01
C ILE A 6 4.99 5.02 -1.90
N ILE A 7 4.73 5.83 -0.88
CA ILE A 7 3.78 5.52 0.18
C ILE A 7 2.44 6.18 -0.21
N LYS A 8 1.41 5.36 -0.38
CA LYS A 8 0.02 5.78 -0.60
C LYS A 8 -0.79 5.46 0.68
N PRO A 9 -1.01 6.45 1.56
CA PRO A 9 -1.81 6.25 2.76
C PRO A 9 -3.26 5.92 2.41
N HIS A 10 -3.96 5.22 3.30
CA HIS A 10 -5.39 4.94 3.15
C HIS A 10 -6.19 6.26 3.30
N PRO A 11 -7.29 6.48 2.55
CA PRO A 11 -8.09 7.72 2.64
C PRO A 11 -8.54 8.05 4.07
N TRP A 12 -8.86 7.03 4.86
CA TRP A 12 -9.18 7.21 6.28
C TRP A 12 -8.03 7.80 7.11
N GLU A 13 -6.78 7.40 6.84
CA GLU A 13 -5.60 7.94 7.54
C GLU A 13 -5.36 9.40 7.16
N ILE A 14 -5.58 9.74 5.88
CA ILE A 14 -5.54 11.11 5.37
C ILE A 14 -6.61 11.96 6.06
N GLY A 15 -7.86 11.49 6.07
CA GLY A 15 -8.99 12.18 6.71
C GLY A 15 -8.86 12.33 8.23
N LYS A 16 -8.05 11.48 8.89
CA LYS A 16 -7.71 11.58 10.31
C LYS A 16 -6.38 12.29 10.59
N ASN A 17 -5.71 12.81 9.56
CA ASN A 17 -4.39 13.42 9.63
C ASN A 17 -3.33 12.54 10.33
N LYS A 18 -3.45 11.20 10.20
CA LYS A 18 -2.53 10.23 10.80
C LYS A 18 -1.38 9.89 9.84
N LEU A 19 -0.65 10.91 9.40
CA LEU A 19 0.39 10.79 8.37
C LEU A 19 1.81 10.98 8.89
N ASP A 20 1.98 11.30 10.18
CA ASP A 20 3.27 11.67 10.78
C ASP A 20 4.33 10.60 10.56
N LEU A 21 4.00 9.33 10.81
CA LEU A 21 4.91 8.20 10.61
C LEU A 21 5.41 8.11 9.15
N TYR A 22 4.52 8.31 8.18
CA TYR A 22 4.88 8.29 6.76
C TYR A 22 5.78 9.47 6.40
N HIS A 23 5.51 10.65 6.96
CA HIS A 23 6.32 11.84 6.74
C HIS A 23 7.71 11.74 7.38
N GLU A 24 7.82 11.16 8.57
CA GLU A 24 9.10 10.87 9.20
C GLU A 24 9.94 9.88 8.38
N ALA A 25 9.33 8.79 7.89
CA ALA A 25 9.99 7.83 7.01
C ALA A 25 10.49 8.50 5.71
N ALA A 26 9.68 9.36 5.10
CA ALA A 26 10.05 10.09 3.90
C ALA A 26 11.15 11.14 4.14
N LYS A 27 11.20 11.77 5.32
CA LYS A 27 12.31 12.65 5.71
C LYS A 27 13.62 11.89 5.88
N LYS A 28 13.55 10.67 6.44
CA LYS A 28 14.74 9.84 6.71
C LYS A 28 15.36 9.23 5.46
N HIS A 29 14.54 8.94 4.43
CA HIS A 29 14.98 8.24 3.23
C HIS A 29 14.63 9.02 1.96
N GLN A 30 15.64 9.55 1.25
CA GLN A 30 15.46 10.36 0.04
C GLN A 30 14.71 9.64 -1.10
N ALA A 31 14.76 8.31 -1.12
CA ALA A 31 14.04 7.49 -2.09
C ALA A 31 12.53 7.41 -1.80
N CYS A 32 12.08 7.79 -0.60
CA CYS A 32 10.71 7.62 -0.14
C CYS A 32 9.90 8.91 -0.33
N ARG A 33 8.71 8.78 -0.93
CA ARG A 33 7.77 9.89 -1.16
C ARG A 33 6.38 9.48 -0.69
N VAL A 34 5.72 10.37 0.04
CA VAL A 34 4.32 10.18 0.46
C VAL A 34 3.42 10.95 -0.49
N ILE A 35 2.45 10.28 -1.10
CA ILE A 35 1.42 10.94 -1.91
C ILE A 35 0.41 11.58 -0.95
N LYS A 36 0.35 12.91 -0.97
CA LYS A 36 -0.52 13.73 -0.11
C LYS A 36 -1.91 13.99 -0.70
N LYS A 37 -2.08 13.79 -2.01
CA LYS A 37 -3.30 14.13 -2.74
C LYS A 37 -4.16 12.89 -2.91
N GLU A 38 -5.48 13.08 -3.02
CA GLU A 38 -6.41 12.12 -3.62
C GLU A 38 -5.95 11.81 -5.05
N LEU A 39 -5.00 10.90 -5.16
CA LEU A 39 -4.64 10.23 -6.40
C LEU A 39 -5.34 8.89 -6.33
N GLU A 40 -6.16 8.59 -7.33
CA GLU A 40 -6.81 7.29 -7.40
C GLU A 40 -5.76 6.19 -7.52
N LEU A 41 -6.04 5.04 -6.91
CA LEU A 41 -5.09 3.92 -6.94
C LEU A 41 -4.82 3.45 -8.37
N TYR A 42 -5.88 3.39 -9.18
CA TYR A 42 -5.82 2.91 -10.55
C TYR A 42 -5.08 3.86 -11.49
N ASP A 43 -4.98 5.15 -11.13
CA ASP A 43 -4.13 6.10 -11.85
C ASP A 43 -2.64 5.85 -11.57
N LEU A 44 -2.31 5.26 -10.41
CA LEU A 44 -0.94 4.99 -9.99
C LEU A 44 -0.44 3.63 -10.49
N LEU A 45 -1.29 2.60 -10.44
CA LEU A 45 -0.89 1.22 -10.70
C LEU A 45 -0.17 1.02 -12.04
N PRO A 46 -0.57 1.62 -13.18
CA PRO A 46 0.14 1.45 -14.44
C PRO A 46 1.61 1.87 -14.40
N TYR A 47 1.96 2.86 -13.58
CA TYR A 47 3.28 3.51 -13.55
C TYR A 47 4.24 2.93 -12.50
N VAL A 48 3.80 1.98 -11.69
CA VAL A 48 4.68 1.32 -10.72
C VAL A 48 5.32 0.05 -11.32
N ASP A 49 6.56 -0.22 -10.91
CA ASP A 49 7.28 -1.46 -11.25
C ASP A 49 6.79 -2.65 -10.42
N ALA A 50 6.35 -2.42 -9.18
CA ALA A 50 5.86 -3.43 -8.25
C ALA A 50 5.00 -2.80 -7.15
N ALA A 51 4.16 -3.62 -6.51
CA ALA A 51 3.39 -3.23 -5.32
C ALA A 51 3.87 -4.00 -4.08
N VAL A 52 3.88 -3.33 -2.93
CA VAL A 52 4.18 -3.95 -1.63
C VAL A 52 2.97 -3.75 -0.73
N THR A 53 2.44 -4.83 -0.18
CA THR A 53 1.27 -4.77 0.72
C THR A 53 1.38 -5.84 1.79
N GLN A 54 0.52 -5.78 2.80
CA GLN A 54 0.36 -6.86 3.78
C GLN A 54 -1.02 -7.49 3.65
N THR A 55 -2.07 -6.75 4.02
CA THR A 55 -3.45 -7.26 4.05
C THR A 55 -4.43 -6.41 3.23
N SER A 56 -3.93 -5.49 2.42
CA SER A 56 -4.80 -4.64 1.60
C SER A 56 -5.19 -5.36 0.31
N THR A 57 -6.44 -5.18 -0.15
CA THR A 57 -6.95 -5.69 -1.44
C THR A 57 -6.15 -5.18 -2.63
N VAL A 58 -5.44 -4.05 -2.45
CA VAL A 58 -4.48 -3.49 -3.41
C VAL A 58 -3.47 -4.52 -3.91
N GLY A 59 -3.15 -5.54 -3.11
CA GLY A 59 -2.31 -6.66 -3.58
C GLY A 59 -2.94 -7.42 -4.74
N LEU A 60 -4.22 -7.78 -4.63
CA LEU A 60 -4.94 -8.44 -5.72
C LEU A 60 -5.15 -7.49 -6.90
N GLU A 61 -5.50 -6.23 -6.62
CA GLU A 61 -5.71 -5.22 -7.66
C GLU A 61 -4.44 -4.98 -8.48
N ALA A 62 -3.27 -4.92 -7.84
CA ALA A 62 -1.99 -4.79 -8.53
C ALA A 62 -1.66 -6.03 -9.39
N MET A 63 -2.02 -7.25 -8.94
CA MET A 63 -1.88 -8.46 -9.75
C MET A 63 -2.75 -8.41 -11.01
N LEU A 64 -3.99 -7.88 -10.92
CA LEU A 64 -4.85 -7.69 -12.09
C LEU A 64 -4.25 -6.71 -13.11
N PHE A 65 -3.47 -5.73 -12.63
CA PHE A 65 -2.65 -4.82 -13.46
C PHE A 65 -1.32 -5.43 -13.92
N GLN A 66 -1.14 -6.75 -13.77
CA GLN A 66 0.07 -7.48 -14.13
C GLN A 66 1.34 -6.93 -13.45
N LYS A 67 1.20 -6.39 -12.24
CA LYS A 67 2.33 -5.91 -11.44
C LYS A 67 2.82 -7.00 -10.49
N PRO A 68 4.14 -7.22 -10.37
CA PRO A 68 4.71 -8.02 -9.29
C PRO A 68 4.25 -7.49 -7.93
N VAL A 69 3.87 -8.40 -7.02
CA VAL A 69 3.39 -8.05 -5.68
C VAL A 69 4.19 -8.76 -4.60
N LEU A 70 4.75 -7.97 -3.68
CA LEU A 70 5.42 -8.44 -2.48
C LEU A 70 4.42 -8.37 -1.31
N ILE A 71 4.00 -9.54 -0.80
CA ILE A 71 3.09 -9.63 0.34
C ILE A 71 3.92 -9.84 1.61
N GLY A 72 3.93 -8.83 2.48
CA GLY A 72 4.57 -8.91 3.79
C GLY A 72 3.83 -9.90 4.69
N LYS A 73 4.58 -10.81 5.32
CA LYS A 73 4.05 -11.79 6.27
C LYS A 73 3.37 -11.07 7.44
N SER A 74 2.07 -11.28 7.62
CA SER A 74 1.37 -10.83 8.83
C SER A 74 1.59 -11.86 9.94
N SER A 75 1.97 -11.40 11.13
CA SER A 75 2.08 -12.23 12.33
C SER A 75 0.75 -12.35 13.11
N GLY A 76 -0.34 -11.77 12.61
CA GLY A 76 -1.62 -11.71 13.32
C GLY A 76 -2.58 -12.83 12.92
N ASN A 77 -3.16 -13.51 13.91
CA ASN A 77 -4.39 -14.29 13.77
C ASN A 77 -5.57 -13.34 13.46
N ARG A 78 -5.65 -12.83 12.23
CA ARG A 78 -6.86 -12.16 11.76
C ARG A 78 -7.81 -13.21 11.22
N SER A 79 -8.76 -13.64 12.05
CA SER A 79 -9.91 -14.40 11.58
C SER A 79 -10.88 -13.44 10.90
N TYR A 80 -11.29 -13.78 9.68
CA TYR A 80 -12.39 -13.12 9.01
C TYR A 80 -13.54 -14.12 8.96
N PRO A 81 -14.70 -13.82 9.58
CA PRO A 81 -15.85 -14.73 9.62
C PRO A 81 -16.30 -15.20 8.23
N TYR A 82 -16.07 -14.40 7.19
CA TYR A 82 -16.29 -14.78 5.81
C TYR A 82 -15.47 -16.01 5.37
N TYR A 83 -14.16 -16.07 5.68
CA TYR A 83 -13.34 -17.22 5.30
C TYR A 83 -13.73 -18.48 6.06
N GLU A 84 -14.16 -18.35 7.32
CA GLU A 84 -14.70 -19.45 8.12
C GLU A 84 -16.06 -19.95 7.57
N SER A 85 -16.80 -19.10 6.83
CA SER A 85 -18.10 -19.44 6.26
C SER A 85 -18.01 -20.18 4.92
N LEU A 86 -16.83 -20.29 4.32
CA LEU A 86 -16.63 -20.94 3.03
C LEU A 86 -16.33 -22.46 3.12
N GLY A 87 -16.28 -23.01 4.34
CA GLY A 87 -16.12 -24.45 4.59
C GLY A 87 -14.70 -24.87 4.92
#